data_AF-A0A2R4WPS5-F1
#
_entry.id   AF-A0A2R4WPS5-F1
#
_cell.length_a   1.000
_cell.length_b   1.000
_cell.length_c   1.000
_cell.angle_alpha   90.00
_cell.angle_beta   90.00
_cell.angle_gamma   90.00
#
_symmetry.space_group_name_H-M   'P 1'
#
loop_
_entity.id
_entity.type
_entity.pdbx_description
1 polymer ?
#
loop_
_entity_poly.entity_id
_entity_poly.type
_entity_poly.pdbx_seq_one_letter_code
_entity_poly.pdbx_strand_id
1 'polypeptide(L)'
;MKTNERDSYRAEYAATAGQQAAFFREQAERHRQQAEQARVFAELSPGEESLEQSRRADRLETLGRHDDTIAEAFEARARRS
;
A
#
# COMPACT_ATOMS: atom_id res chain seq x y z
N MET A 1 19.80 7.52 34.84
CA MET A 1 18.38 7.60 34.43
C MET A 1 18.26 8.31 33.07
N LYS A 2 18.81 7.72 31.99
CA LYS A 2 18.73 8.25 30.61
C LYS A 2 18.50 7.15 29.56
N THR A 3 18.60 5.89 29.97
CA THR A 3 18.42 4.71 29.11
C THR A 3 16.94 4.45 28.84
N ASN A 4 16.07 4.56 29.85
CA ASN A 4 14.62 4.36 29.69
C ASN A 4 13.97 5.31 28.67
N GLU A 5 14.39 6.57 28.57
CA GLU A 5 13.80 7.53 27.62
C GLU A 5 14.19 7.22 26.17
N ARG A 6 15.44 6.81 25.92
CA ARG A 6 15.89 6.40 24.58
C ARG A 6 15.20 5.13 24.11
N ASP A 7 15.00 4.17 25.01
CA ASP A 7 14.32 2.92 24.70
C ASP A 7 12.82 3.15 24.48
N SER A 8 12.18 4.05 25.24
CA SER A 8 10.77 4.46 25.01
C SER A 8 10.59 5.14 23.65
N TYR A 9 11.43 6.12 23.32
CA TYR A 9 11.36 6.83 22.04
C TYR A 9 11.55 5.89 20.85
N ARG A 10 12.49 4.94 20.98
CA ARG A 10 12.76 3.92 19.96
C ARG A 10 11.55 2.99 19.75
N ALA A 11 10.88 2.58 20.83
CA ALA A 11 9.68 1.75 20.75
C ALA A 11 8.48 2.50 20.12
N GLU A 12 8.24 3.75 20.49
CA GLU A 12 7.19 4.60 19.89
C GLU A 12 7.45 4.83 18.38
N TYR A 13 8.71 5.03 18.03
CA TYR A 13 9.14 5.19 16.65
C TYR A 13 8.88 3.91 15.82
N ALA A 14 9.24 2.74 16.36
CA ALA A 14 8.97 1.45 15.74
C ALA A 14 7.46 1.19 15.58
N ALA A 15 6.66 1.51 16.60
CA ALA A 15 5.22 1.38 16.56
C ALA A 15 4.59 2.26 15.47
N THR A 16 5.05 3.51 15.35
CA THR A 16 4.57 4.43 14.30
C THR A 16 4.92 3.91 12.91
N ALA A 17 6.14 3.40 12.71
CA ALA A 17 6.53 2.78 11.44
C ALA A 17 5.69 1.54 11.12
N GLY A 18 5.38 0.70 12.11
CA GLY A 18 4.47 -0.44 11.95
C GLY A 18 3.05 -0.05 11.54
N GLN A 19 2.50 1.03 12.13
CA GLN A 19 1.19 1.56 11.75
C GLN A 19 1.16 2.07 10.31
N GLN A 20 2.21 2.79 9.89
CA GLN A 20 2.34 3.26 8.51
C GLN A 20 2.41 2.09 7.53
N ALA A 21 3.21 1.06 7.84
CA ALA A 21 3.26 -0.15 7.02
C ALA A 21 1.87 -0.79 6.85
N ALA A 22 1.13 -0.96 7.95
CA ALA A 22 -0.22 -1.54 7.91
C ALA A 22 -1.18 -0.70 7.05
N PHE A 23 -1.11 0.63 7.14
CA PHE A 23 -1.91 1.53 6.31
C PHE A 23 -1.62 1.32 4.81
N PHE A 24 -0.35 1.29 4.40
CA PHE A 24 -0.01 1.09 3.00
C PHE A 24 -0.36 -0.31 2.49
N ARG A 25 -0.27 -1.35 3.33
CA ARG A 25 -0.78 -2.69 2.97
C ARG A 25 -2.29 -2.68 2.68
N GLU A 26 -3.06 -1.98 3.50
CA GLU A 26 -4.50 -1.83 3.30
C GLU A 26 -4.82 -1.09 1.99
N GLN A 27 -4.07 -0.01 1.68
CA GLN A 27 -4.22 0.70 0.40
C GLN A 27 -3.84 -0.18 -0.79
N ALA A 28 -2.74 -0.94 -0.70
CA ALA A 28 -2.32 -1.88 -1.74
C ALA A 28 -3.41 -2.91 -2.06
N GLU A 29 -4.04 -3.47 -1.03
CA GLU A 29 -5.16 -4.41 -1.18
C GLU A 29 -6.39 -3.74 -1.82
N ARG A 30 -6.75 -2.54 -1.38
CA ARG A 30 -7.87 -1.77 -1.99
C ARG A 30 -7.62 -1.49 -3.46
N HIS A 31 -6.40 -1.09 -3.82
CA HIS A 31 -6.03 -0.86 -5.22
C HIS A 31 -6.10 -2.14 -6.05
N ARG A 32 -5.65 -3.28 -5.51
CA ARG A 32 -5.78 -4.58 -6.19
C ARG A 32 -7.25 -4.96 -6.44
N GLN A 33 -8.11 -4.83 -5.43
CA GLN A 33 -9.54 -5.10 -5.58
C GLN A 33 -10.21 -4.17 -6.61
N GLN A 34 -9.85 -2.89 -6.61
CA GLN A 34 -10.37 -1.95 -7.63
C GLN A 34 -9.82 -2.25 -9.02
N ALA A 35 -8.56 -2.70 -9.14
CA ALA A 35 -7.98 -3.12 -10.42
C ALA A 35 -8.72 -4.33 -10.98
N GLU A 36 -9.02 -5.32 -10.14
CA GLU A 36 -9.82 -6.49 -10.53
C GLU A 36 -11.23 -6.08 -10.99
N GLN A 37 -11.91 -5.20 -10.25
CA GLN A 37 -13.20 -4.67 -10.68
C GLN A 37 -13.10 -3.95 -12.03
N ALA A 38 -12.07 -3.14 -12.24
CA ALA A 38 -11.86 -2.45 -13.52
C ALA A 38 -11.58 -3.43 -14.67
N ARG A 39 -10.90 -4.56 -14.43
CA ARG A 39 -10.73 -5.63 -15.44
C ARG A 39 -12.07 -6.27 -15.80
N VAL A 40 -12.90 -6.58 -14.81
CA VAL A 40 -14.25 -7.10 -15.05
C VAL A 40 -15.08 -6.12 -15.87
N PHE A 41 -15.03 -4.82 -15.54
CA PHE A 41 -15.73 -3.81 -16.35
C PHE A 41 -15.16 -3.68 -17.77
N ALA A 42 -13.84 -3.81 -17.94
CA ALA A 42 -13.23 -3.79 -19.26
C ALA A 42 -13.73 -4.93 -20.15
N GLU A 43 -13.97 -6.12 -19.58
CA GLU A 43 -14.52 -7.27 -20.31
C GLU A 43 -16.01 -7.10 -20.68
N LEU A 44 -16.76 -6.34 -19.88
CA LEU A 44 -18.20 -6.14 -20.05
C LEU A 44 -18.57 -4.90 -20.89
N SER A 45 -17.69 -3.89 -20.92
CA SER A 45 -17.92 -2.65 -21.65
C SER A 45 -17.53 -2.77 -23.13
N PRO A 46 -18.26 -2.14 -24.06
CA PRO A 46 -17.89 -2.09 -25.47
C PRO A 46 -16.94 -0.92 -25.79
N GLY A 47 -16.10 -1.10 -26.80
CA GLY A 47 -15.37 0.00 -27.47
C GLY A 47 -14.39 0.75 -26.57
N GLU A 48 -14.44 2.08 -26.61
CA GLU A 48 -13.50 2.96 -25.90
C GLU A 48 -13.57 2.80 -24.38
N GLU A 49 -14.77 2.54 -23.84
CA GLU A 49 -14.96 2.34 -22.40
C GLU A 49 -14.19 1.11 -21.89
N SER A 50 -14.13 0.02 -22.69
CA SER A 50 -13.29 -1.15 -22.37
C SER A 50 -11.81 -0.79 -22.23
N LEU A 51 -11.31 0.04 -23.15
CA LEU A 51 -9.91 0.49 -23.16
C LEU A 51 -9.61 1.41 -21.97
N GLU A 52 -10.56 2.28 -21.61
CA GLU A 52 -10.42 3.14 -20.43
C GLU A 52 -10.39 2.34 -19.13
N GLN A 53 -11.26 1.34 -18.98
CA GLN A 53 -11.27 0.46 -17.80
C GLN A 53 -10.01 -0.40 -17.74
N SER A 54 -9.51 -0.89 -18.87
CA SER A 54 -8.24 -1.61 -18.94
C SER A 54 -7.07 -0.75 -18.45
N ARG A 55 -6.97 0.49 -18.96
CA ARG A 55 -5.94 1.46 -18.52
C ARG A 55 -6.10 1.83 -17.04
N ARG A 56 -7.34 1.89 -16.54
CA ARG A 56 -7.62 2.13 -15.13
C ARG A 56 -7.11 0.97 -14.27
N ALA A 57 -7.35 -0.27 -14.69
CA ALA A 57 -6.84 -1.45 -14.01
C ALA A 57 -5.31 -1.45 -13.90
N ASP A 58 -4.61 -1.15 -15.00
CA ASP A 58 -3.14 -1.08 -15.02
C ASP A 58 -2.58 -0.01 -14.06
N ARG A 59 -3.23 1.16 -14.02
CA ARG A 59 -2.85 2.23 -13.08
C ARG A 59 -3.06 1.81 -11.63
N LEU A 60 -4.19 1.19 -11.33
CA LEU A 60 -4.49 0.71 -9.97
C LEU A 60 -3.53 -0.39 -9.53
N GLU A 61 -3.18 -1.33 -10.41
CA GLU A 61 -2.16 -2.33 -10.12
C GLU A 61 -0.79 -1.69 -9.83
N THR A 62 -0.42 -0.68 -10.61
CA THR A 62 0.82 0.07 -10.38
C THR A 62 0.82 0.77 -9.03
N LEU A 63 -0.29 1.44 -8.66
CA LEU A 63 -0.44 2.06 -7.35
C LEU A 63 -0.34 1.05 -6.21
N GLY A 64 -0.99 -0.12 -6.34
CA GLY A 64 -0.91 -1.18 -5.35
C GLY A 64 0.53 -1.67 -5.11
N ARG A 65 1.31 -1.84 -6.18
CA ARG A 65 2.74 -2.21 -6.06
C ARG A 65 3.58 -1.11 -5.41
N HIS A 66 3.26 0.16 -5.65
CA HIS A 66 3.92 1.28 -4.98
C HIS A 66 3.61 1.28 -3.49
N ASP A 67 2.35 1.07 -3.11
CA ASP A 67 1.95 0.99 -1.71
C ASP A 67 2.65 -0.18 -1.00
N ASP A 68 2.74 -1.36 -1.64
CA ASP A 68 3.50 -2.50 -1.09
C ASP A 68 4.98 -2.15 -0.88
N THR A 69 5.61 -1.46 -1.84
CA THR A 69 7.01 -1.02 -1.72
C THR A 69 7.19 -0.06 -0.54
N ILE A 70 6.25 0.86 -0.35
CA ILE A 70 6.28 1.81 0.77
C ILE A 70 6.06 1.08 2.10
N ALA A 71 5.12 0.14 2.16
CA ALA A 71 4.88 -0.68 3.34
C ALA A 71 6.15 -1.44 3.74
N GLU A 72 6.81 -2.09 2.80
CA GLU A 72 8.07 -2.80 3.03
C GLU A 72 9.18 -1.89 3.59
N ALA A 73 9.28 -0.65 3.10
CA ALA A 73 10.22 0.33 3.61
C ALA A 73 9.93 0.69 5.08
N PHE A 74 8.66 0.88 5.44
CA PHE A 74 8.25 1.13 6.82
C PHE A 74 8.45 -0.10 7.72
N GLU A 75 8.16 -1.31 7.27
CA GLU A 75 8.43 -2.56 8.00
C GLU A 75 9.94 -2.74 8.25
N ALA A 76 10.78 -2.48 7.23
CA ALA A 76 12.22 -2.52 7.36
C ALA A 76 12.72 -1.50 8.39
N ARG A 77 12.13 -0.30 8.42
CA ARG A 77 12.45 0.73 9.40
C ARG A 77 12.02 0.34 10.81
N ALA A 78 10.82 -0.23 10.98
CA ALA A 78 10.34 -0.72 12.27
C ALA A 78 11.24 -1.81 12.85
N ARG A 79 11.75 -2.72 12.01
CA ARG A 79 12.69 -3.80 12.43
C ARG A 79 14.08 -3.30 12.84
N ARG A 80 14.53 -2.17 12.29
CA ARG A 80 15.82 -1.54 12.62
C ARG A 80 15.74 -0.61 13.82
N SER A 81 14.52 -0.21 14.17
CA SER A 81 14.18 0.53 15.38
C SER A 81 14.17 -0.41 16.57
#